data_AF-A0A6J1R6W7-F1
#
_entry.id   AF-A0A6J1R6W7-F1
#
_cell.length_a   1.000
_cell.length_b   1.000
_cell.length_c   1.000
_cell.angle_alpha   90.00
_cell.angle_beta   90.00
_cell.angle_gamma   90.00
#
_symmetry.space_group_name_H-M   'P 1'
#
loop_
_entity.id
_entity.type
_entity.pdbx_description
1 polymer ?
#
loop_
_entity_poly.entity_id
_entity_poly.type
_entity_poly.pdbx_seq_one_letter_code
_entity_poly.pdbx_strand_id
1 'polypeptide(L)'
;MTNQMILIFFLLQKVHTCGMCETILEEQEIPSHECWANYPGIVCDENTLYLYPQCENGDIVCRSAIDGAELFVTKSHLPTSEELLTPSLGRNLEELIIAEVSARELLWNQKINIAKRDRRTVQQLWEQVADATN
;
A
#
# COMPACT_ATOMS: atom_id res chain seq x y z
N MET A 1 20.45 -15.26 45.96
CA MET A 1 19.44 -16.15 45.35
C MET A 1 18.21 -15.32 45.05
N THR A 2 17.86 -15.26 43.76
CA THR A 2 16.54 -15.00 43.18
C THR A 2 15.69 -13.86 43.76
N ASN A 3 15.50 -12.79 42.99
CA ASN A 3 14.25 -12.59 42.26
C ASN A 3 14.21 -11.24 41.51
N GLN A 4 13.47 -11.26 40.40
CA GLN A 4 12.87 -10.10 39.73
C GLN A 4 13.83 -9.14 38.98
N MET A 5 14.49 -9.67 37.95
CA MET A 5 14.48 -8.96 36.67
C MET A 5 13.48 -9.67 35.79
N ILE A 6 12.22 -9.26 35.91
CA ILE A 6 11.17 -9.59 34.96
C ILE A 6 11.70 -9.14 33.60
N LEU A 7 12.00 -10.14 32.78
CA LEU A 7 12.34 -10.03 31.38
C LEU A 7 11.18 -9.30 30.68
N ILE A 8 11.26 -7.97 30.64
CA ILE A 8 10.57 -7.15 29.63
C ILE A 8 11.42 -7.26 28.35
N PHE A 9 11.63 -8.50 27.89
CA PHE A 9 11.81 -8.77 26.47
C PHE A 9 10.40 -8.88 25.93
N PHE A 10 9.74 -7.74 25.72
CA PHE A 10 8.67 -7.66 24.73
C PHE A 10 9.35 -7.92 23.39
N LEU A 11 9.54 -9.19 23.05
CA LEU A 11 9.93 -9.62 21.71
C LEU A 11 8.80 -9.13 20.79
N LEU A 12 9.12 -8.17 19.92
CA LEU A 12 8.29 -7.85 18.77
C LEU A 12 8.21 -9.12 17.92
N GLN A 13 7.14 -9.91 18.10
CA GLN A 13 6.91 -11.10 17.32
C GLN A 13 6.38 -10.68 15.95
N LYS A 14 7.06 -11.10 14.89
CA LYS A 14 6.62 -10.87 13.52
C LYS A 14 5.34 -11.67 13.29
N VAL A 15 4.27 -10.97 12.93
CA VAL A 15 2.99 -11.57 12.54
C VAL A 15 2.71 -11.25 11.08
N HIS A 16 1.91 -12.11 10.45
CA HIS A 16 1.45 -11.95 9.08
C HIS A 16 -0.07 -11.82 9.06
N THR A 17 -0.65 -11.40 7.94
CA THR A 17 -2.11 -11.30 7.79
C THR A 17 -2.57 -12.15 6.62
N CYS A 18 -3.61 -12.96 6.80
CA CYS A 18 -4.20 -13.70 5.69
C CYS A 18 -4.97 -12.75 4.74
N GLY A 19 -4.57 -12.70 3.47
CA GLY A 19 -5.23 -11.87 2.45
C GLY A 19 -6.60 -12.38 1.96
N MET A 20 -7.07 -13.51 2.47
CA MET A 20 -8.42 -14.03 2.21
C MET A 20 -9.40 -13.73 3.34
N CYS A 21 -8.99 -13.92 4.60
CA CYS A 21 -9.87 -13.86 5.76
C CYS A 21 -9.51 -12.79 6.79
N GLU A 22 -8.41 -12.05 6.56
CA GLU A 22 -7.90 -10.99 7.42
C GLU A 22 -7.50 -11.44 8.84
N THR A 23 -7.38 -12.75 9.06
CA THR A 23 -6.85 -13.28 10.32
C THR A 23 -5.35 -12.98 10.42
N ILE A 24 -4.93 -12.46 11.57
CA ILE A 24 -3.52 -12.27 11.92
C ILE A 24 -2.96 -13.63 12.35
N LEU A 25 -1.82 -14.00 11.78
CA LEU A 25 -1.18 -15.31 11.93
C LEU A 25 0.23 -15.15 12.48
N GLU A 26 0.56 -15.94 13.50
CA GLU A 26 1.94 -16.17 13.92
C GLU A 26 2.62 -17.17 12.97
N GLU A 27 3.96 -17.18 12.95
CA GLU A 27 4.75 -18.02 12.03
C GLU A 27 4.41 -19.51 12.13
N GLN A 28 4.05 -19.98 13.33
CA GLN A 28 3.70 -21.37 13.60
C GLN A 28 2.29 -21.73 13.08
N GLU A 29 1.42 -20.74 12.89
CA GLU A 29 0.03 -20.93 12.47
C GLU A 29 -0.11 -20.92 10.94
N ILE A 30 0.86 -20.33 10.24
CA ILE A 30 0.87 -20.20 8.77
C ILE A 30 0.65 -21.55 8.08
N PRO A 31 1.37 -22.65 8.39
CA PRO A 31 1.26 -23.89 7.61
C PRO A 31 -0.10 -24.59 7.73
N SER A 32 -0.84 -24.35 8.81
CA SER A 32 -2.11 -25.03 9.10
C SER A 32 -3.35 -24.15 8.89
N HIS A 33 -3.20 -22.95 8.38
CA HIS A 33 -4.32 -22.04 8.21
C HIS A 33 -5.24 -22.46 7.04
N GLU A 34 -6.56 -22.45 7.28
CA GLU A 34 -7.56 -23.09 6.42
C GLU A 34 -7.64 -22.53 5.00
N CYS A 35 -7.30 -21.25 4.81
CA CYS A 35 -7.31 -20.60 3.49
C CYS A 35 -6.32 -21.22 2.48
N TRP A 36 -5.36 -22.03 2.94
CA TRP A 36 -4.37 -22.67 2.07
C TRP A 36 -4.76 -24.08 1.61
N ALA A 37 -5.79 -24.70 2.21
CA ALA A 37 -6.04 -26.14 2.12
C ALA A 37 -6.16 -26.69 0.68
N ASN A 38 -6.53 -25.85 -0.28
CA ASN A 38 -6.75 -26.21 -1.69
C ASN A 38 -5.71 -25.59 -2.65
N TYR A 39 -4.60 -25.07 -2.13
CA TYR A 39 -3.62 -24.35 -2.92
C TYR A 39 -2.22 -24.97 -2.82
N PRO A 40 -1.47 -25.07 -3.93
CA PRO A 40 -0.13 -25.65 -3.95
C PRO A 40 0.93 -24.83 -3.19
N GLY A 41 0.67 -23.55 -2.91
CA GLY A 41 1.64 -22.67 -2.29
C GLY A 41 1.04 -21.43 -1.65
N ILE A 42 1.91 -20.65 -1.01
CA ILE A 42 1.60 -19.39 -0.34
C ILE A 42 2.63 -18.36 -0.80
N VAL A 43 2.17 -17.16 -1.15
CA VAL A 43 3.00 -16.00 -1.47
C VAL A 43 2.90 -14.99 -0.35
N CYS A 44 4.04 -14.40 0.04
CA CYS A 44 4.12 -13.32 1.03
C CYS A 44 4.46 -12.01 0.34
N ASP A 45 3.67 -10.96 0.58
CA ASP A 45 4.05 -9.59 0.25
C ASP A 45 4.93 -9.05 1.37
N GLU A 46 6.22 -8.87 1.08
CA GLU A 46 7.21 -8.43 2.07
C GLU A 46 6.96 -7.01 2.60
N ASN A 47 6.24 -6.16 1.85
CA ASN A 47 5.96 -4.78 2.26
C ASN A 47 4.80 -4.69 3.26
N THR A 48 3.77 -5.53 3.07
CA THR A 48 2.54 -5.49 3.87
C THR A 48 2.44 -6.64 4.88
N LEU A 49 3.28 -7.68 4.74
CA LEU A 49 3.23 -8.94 5.48
C LEU A 49 1.92 -9.72 5.28
N TYR A 50 1.24 -9.48 4.16
CA TYR A 50 0.07 -10.27 3.77
C TYR A 50 0.49 -11.58 3.09
N LEU A 51 -0.22 -12.65 3.43
CA LEU A 51 -0.07 -13.98 2.85
C LEU A 51 -1.26 -14.29 1.95
N TYR A 52 -0.99 -14.78 0.76
CA TYR A 52 -2.01 -15.15 -0.23
C TYR A 52 -1.80 -16.59 -0.69
N PRO A 53 -2.88 -17.37 -0.91
CA PRO A 53 -2.75 -18.66 -1.55
C PRO A 53 -2.38 -18.48 -3.02
N GLN A 54 -1.50 -19.34 -3.50
CA GLN A 54 -1.05 -19.36 -4.89
C GLN A 54 -1.74 -20.48 -5.66
N CYS A 55 -2.32 -20.15 -6.81
CA CYS A 55 -2.87 -21.10 -7.77
C CYS A 55 -1.74 -21.83 -8.54
N GLU A 56 -2.08 -22.94 -9.21
CA GLU A 56 -1.12 -23.72 -10.02
C GLU A 56 -0.45 -22.90 -11.14
N ASN A 57 -1.14 -21.88 -11.66
CA ASN A 57 -0.65 -20.99 -12.69
C ASN A 57 0.23 -19.84 -12.15
N GLY A 58 0.45 -19.79 -10.84
CA GLY A 58 1.24 -18.75 -10.17
C GLY A 58 0.46 -17.52 -9.73
N ASP A 59 -0.82 -17.41 -10.08
CA ASP A 59 -1.70 -16.31 -9.64
C ASP A 59 -2.01 -16.40 -8.15
N ILE A 60 -2.39 -15.28 -7.54
CA ILE A 60 -2.77 -15.22 -6.12
C ILE A 60 -4.28 -15.01 -5.97
N VAL A 61 -4.86 -15.55 -4.91
CA VAL A 61 -6.26 -15.30 -4.54
C VAL A 61 -6.32 -14.32 -3.36
N CYS A 62 -7.06 -13.23 -3.50
CA CYS A 62 -7.21 -12.23 -2.45
C CYS A 62 -8.65 -11.77 -2.31
N ARG A 63 -9.01 -11.26 -1.14
CA ARG A 63 -10.27 -10.55 -0.93
C ARG A 63 -10.18 -9.14 -1.54
N SER A 64 -11.19 -8.75 -2.29
CA SER A 64 -11.30 -7.40 -2.87
C SER A 64 -12.73 -6.90 -2.75
N ALA A 65 -12.89 -5.60 -2.48
CA ALA A 65 -14.18 -4.93 -2.55
C ALA A 65 -14.45 -4.50 -4.00
N ILE A 66 -15.47 -5.09 -4.64
CA ILE A 66 -15.93 -4.70 -5.98
C ILE A 66 -17.40 -4.29 -5.85
N ASP A 67 -17.71 -3.04 -6.21
CA ASP A 67 -19.07 -2.49 -6.17
C ASP A 67 -19.76 -2.63 -4.79
N GLY A 68 -18.98 -2.47 -3.71
CA GLY A 68 -19.47 -2.60 -2.33
C GLY A 68 -19.68 -4.04 -1.84
N ALA A 69 -19.38 -5.05 -2.66
CA ALA A 69 -19.39 -6.46 -2.27
C ALA A 69 -17.96 -6.99 -2.07
N GLU A 70 -17.73 -7.76 -1.00
CA GLU A 70 -16.47 -8.47 -0.79
C GLU A 70 -16.47 -9.77 -1.59
N LEU A 71 -15.53 -9.88 -2.53
CA LEU A 71 -15.37 -11.03 -3.41
C LEU A 71 -13.92 -11.52 -3.40
N PHE A 72 -13.75 -12.82 -3.59
CA PHE A 72 -12.44 -13.40 -3.86
C PHE A 72 -12.08 -13.18 -5.33
N VAL A 73 -10.91 -12.59 -5.57
CA VAL A 73 -10.41 -12.26 -6.90
C VAL A 73 -9.05 -12.92 -7.10
N THR A 74 -8.88 -13.53 -8.26
CA THR A 74 -7.58 -14.02 -8.73
C THR A 74 -6.82 -12.89 -9.39
N LYS A 75 -5.64 -12.55 -8.87
CA LYS A 75 -4.74 -11.54 -9.44
C LYS A 75 -3.51 -12.23 -10.00
N SER A 76 -3.11 -11.85 -11.20
CA SER A 76 -1.84 -12.32 -11.76
C SER A 76 -0.68 -11.79 -10.94
N HIS A 77 0.26 -12.67 -10.57
CA HIS A 77 1.52 -12.28 -9.92
C HIS A 77 2.46 -11.53 -10.88
N LEU A 78 2.13 -11.48 -12.17
CA LEU A 78 2.74 -10.50 -13.07
C LEU A 78 2.32 -9.12 -12.60
N PRO A 79 3.28 -8.19 -12.40
CA PRO A 79 2.94 -6.80 -12.09
C PRO A 79 2.02 -6.34 -13.20
N THR A 80 0.74 -6.18 -12.87
CA THR A 80 -0.19 -5.46 -13.72
C THR A 80 0.47 -4.11 -13.91
N SER A 81 0.53 -3.62 -15.15
CA SER A 81 1.33 -2.49 -15.64
C SER A 81 1.28 -1.18 -14.81
N GLU A 82 0.49 -1.12 -13.74
CA GLU A 82 0.42 -0.07 -12.73
C GLU A 82 1.52 -0.17 -11.65
N GLU A 83 2.18 -1.32 -11.48
CA GLU A 83 3.23 -1.54 -10.46
C GLU A 83 4.66 -1.17 -10.93
N LEU A 84 4.80 -0.62 -12.15
CA LEU A 84 6.10 -0.16 -12.68
C LEU A 84 6.61 1.15 -12.05
N LEU A 85 5.84 1.78 -11.16
CA LEU A 85 6.36 2.85 -10.32
C LEU A 85 6.98 2.21 -9.08
N THR A 86 8.27 1.86 -9.17
CA THR A 86 9.07 1.46 -8.00
C THR A 86 8.71 2.35 -6.79
N PRO A 87 8.54 1.81 -5.57
CA PRO A 87 8.20 2.61 -4.38
C PRO A 87 9.20 3.73 -4.07
N SER A 88 10.41 3.66 -4.63
CA SER A 88 11.39 4.75 -4.62
C SER A 88 11.03 5.86 -5.61
N LEU A 89 10.69 5.54 -6.86
CA LEU A 89 10.27 6.53 -7.86
C LEU A 89 8.92 7.17 -7.49
N GLY A 90 7.95 6.39 -7.00
CA GLY A 90 6.65 6.88 -6.55
C GLY A 90 6.74 7.85 -5.37
N ARG A 91 7.54 7.51 -4.33
CA ARG A 91 7.81 8.43 -3.21
C ARG A 91 8.59 9.67 -3.65
N ASN A 92 9.56 9.53 -4.56
CA ASN A 92 10.28 10.68 -5.09
C ASN A 92 9.38 11.61 -5.90
N LEU A 93 8.44 11.06 -6.70
CA LEU A 93 7.50 11.85 -7.49
C LEU A 93 6.48 12.58 -6.60
N GLU A 94 5.95 11.91 -5.58
CA GLU A 94 5.03 12.53 -4.63
C GLU A 94 5.69 13.71 -3.89
N GLU A 95 6.91 13.53 -3.38
CA GLU A 95 7.67 14.60 -2.73
C GLU A 95 8.00 15.76 -3.69
N LEU A 96 8.28 15.47 -4.96
CA LEU A 96 8.47 16.50 -5.99
C LEU A 96 7.19 17.28 -6.26
N ILE A 97 6.04 16.61 -6.38
CA ILE A 97 4.73 17.27 -6.56
C ILE A 97 4.41 18.14 -5.33
N ILE A 98 4.62 17.63 -4.12
CA ILE A 98 4.40 18.38 -2.88
C ILE A 98 5.29 19.63 -2.84
N ALA A 99 6.58 19.49 -3.18
CA ALA A 99 7.51 20.61 -3.22
C ALA A 99 7.05 21.69 -4.23
N GLU A 100 6.74 21.29 -5.47
CA GLU A 100 6.30 22.20 -6.52
C GLU A 100 4.96 22.89 -6.19
N VAL A 101 3.98 22.16 -5.65
CA VAL A 101 2.70 22.75 -5.22
C VAL A 101 2.92 23.70 -4.04
N SER A 102 3.76 23.34 -3.06
CA SER A 102 4.02 24.15 -1.87
C SER A 102 4.65 25.51 -2.21
N ALA A 103 5.53 25.55 -3.22
CA ALA A 103 6.15 26.77 -3.72
C ALA A 103 5.17 27.76 -4.37
N ARG A 104 3.98 27.29 -4.78
CA ARG A 104 2.95 28.09 -5.47
C ARG A 104 1.78 28.35 -4.55
N GLU A 105 1.86 29.38 -3.72
CA GLU A 105 0.83 29.71 -2.73
C GLU A 105 -0.59 29.80 -3.30
N LEU A 106 -0.74 30.27 -4.54
CA LEU A 106 -2.04 30.36 -5.23
C LEU A 106 -2.72 29.00 -5.47
N LEU A 107 -2.02 27.88 -5.29
CA LEU A 107 -2.61 26.53 -5.37
C LEU A 107 -3.18 26.03 -4.05
N TRP A 108 -2.66 26.46 -2.89
CA TRP A 108 -3.06 25.91 -1.58
C TRP A 108 -3.47 26.95 -0.53
N ASN A 109 -2.97 28.19 -0.60
CA ASN A 109 -3.17 29.21 0.45
C ASN A 109 -4.56 29.87 0.35
N GLN A 110 -5.52 29.33 1.10
CA GLN A 110 -6.91 29.79 1.11
C GLN A 110 -7.09 31.22 1.68
N LYS A 111 -6.06 31.78 2.32
CA LYS A 111 -6.09 33.18 2.80
C LYS A 111 -5.95 34.19 1.66
N ILE A 112 -5.50 33.76 0.49
CA ILE A 112 -5.41 34.62 -0.70
C ILE A 112 -6.80 34.84 -1.27
N ASN A 113 -7.11 36.09 -1.60
CA ASN A 113 -8.38 36.48 -2.20
C ASN A 113 -8.67 35.65 -3.46
N ILE A 114 -9.89 35.08 -3.53
CA ILE A 114 -10.35 34.23 -4.62
C ILE A 114 -10.28 34.90 -6.00
N ALA A 115 -10.37 36.23 -6.07
CA ALA A 115 -10.23 36.99 -7.31
C ALA A 115 -8.82 36.86 -7.95
N LYS A 116 -7.79 36.49 -7.16
CA LYS A 116 -6.43 36.20 -7.65
C LYS A 116 -6.26 34.73 -8.07
N ARG A 117 -7.28 33.89 -7.83
CA ARG A 117 -7.29 32.46 -8.11
C ARG A 117 -8.31 32.15 -9.21
N ASP A 118 -8.34 32.99 -10.25
CA ASP A 118 -9.20 32.71 -11.38
C ASP A 118 -8.78 31.43 -12.08
N ARG A 119 -9.73 30.81 -12.79
CA ARG A 119 -9.55 29.49 -13.39
C ARG A 119 -8.33 29.42 -14.30
N ARG A 120 -8.03 30.49 -15.07
CA ARG A 120 -6.90 30.49 -16.01
C ARG A 120 -5.58 30.50 -15.26
N THR A 121 -5.44 31.35 -14.24
CA THR A 121 -4.24 31.39 -13.41
C THR A 121 -4.01 30.06 -12.68
N VAL A 122 -5.05 29.46 -12.10
CA VAL A 122 -4.92 28.16 -11.43
C VAL A 122 -4.52 27.06 -12.41
N GLN A 123 -5.12 27.04 -13.60
CA GLN A 123 -4.76 26.08 -14.64
C GLN A 123 -3.29 26.22 -15.08
N GLN A 124 -2.82 27.44 -15.35
CA GLN A 124 -1.43 27.68 -15.73
C GLN A 124 -0.44 27.25 -14.65
N LEU A 125 -0.79 27.41 -13.38
CA LEU A 125 0.05 26.95 -12.27
C LEU A 125 0.10 25.43 -12.18
N TRP A 126 -1.01 24.73 -12.47
CA TRP A 126 -1.01 23.26 -12.54
C TRP A 126 -0.23 22.73 -13.75
N GLU A 127 -0.30 23.40 -14.90
CA GLU A 127 0.53 23.10 -16.07
C GLU A 127 2.02 23.22 -15.72
N GLN A 128 2.42 24.29 -15.01
CA GLN A 128 3.80 24.46 -14.56
C GLN A 128 4.26 23.39 -13.56
N VAL A 129 3.37 22.93 -12.68
CA VAL A 129 3.68 21.82 -11.76
C VAL A 129 3.89 20.55 -12.57
N ALA A 130 2.98 20.24 -13.51
CA ALA A 130 3.10 19.07 -14.36
C ALA A 130 4.39 19.07 -15.20
N ASP A 131 4.77 20.21 -15.77
CA ASP A 131 6.02 20.37 -16.52
C ASP A 131 7.27 20.19 -15.64
N ALA A 132 7.21 20.57 -14.36
CA ALA A 132 8.33 20.44 -13.42
C ALA A 132 8.47 19.01 -12.85
N THR A 133 7.41 18.21 -12.90
CA THR A 133 7.37 16.85 -12.35
C THR A 133 7.38 15.74 -13.41
N ASN A 134 7.43 16.10 -14.70
CA ASN A 134 7.61 15.19 -15.84
C ASN A 134 9.09 14.97 -16.17
#